data_AF-A0A8C3KYC4-F1
#
_entry.id   AF-A0A8C3KYC4-F1
#
_cell.length_a   1.000
_cell.length_b   1.000
_cell.length_c   1.000
_cell.angle_alpha   90.00
_cell.angle_beta   90.00
_cell.angle_gamma   90.00
#
_symmetry.space_group_name_H-M   'P 1'
#
loop_
_entity.id
_entity.type
_entity.pdbx_description
1 polymer ?
#
loop_
_entity_poly.entity_id
_entity_poly.type
_entity_poly.pdbx_seq_one_letter_code
_entity_poly.pdbx_strand_id
1 'polypeptide(L)'
;MAAAYSESMFAFLAFSAMWQLEKGQSWLSVLLFSLATGVRANGLVNAGFFLYSRSKSFALQLQVGSGSVRKLSLLRRQLLSVASSMLLTCAGICLPFALFQYYAYMRFCSPGLELAVPEPLRQLALDKGYRLVSPHGVKPPWCSQRFPVVYSYIQDVYWNVGFLRYFELRQVPNFLLALPVSLLGSWAAWTFIVANPRHCLTLGLERRKKKREGKPRAGFCCPAVFVYVVHATALLVLGFFCMHVQVLTRFLGSSSPVLYWFSAHLLQGHEAWLWEEGADGQSTVRVREGCVLGVAPGSCGKGPAGGHPLLRLLLSYRSMTAVGRCLLGFFASYWLLGLVLHCNCLPWT
;
A
#
# COMPACT_ATOMS: atom_id res chain seq x y z
N MET A 1 6.05 13.28 -17.20
CA MET A 1 5.03 14.16 -16.58
C MET A 1 3.80 13.42 -16.03
N ALA A 2 3.21 12.43 -16.72
CA ALA A 2 2.00 11.74 -16.25
C ALA A 2 2.14 10.91 -14.94
N ALA A 3 3.36 10.49 -14.59
CA ALA A 3 3.60 9.62 -13.43
C ALA A 3 3.19 10.28 -12.10
N ALA A 4 3.67 11.50 -11.80
CA ALA A 4 3.40 12.19 -10.52
C ALA A 4 1.90 12.40 -10.23
N TYR A 5 1.11 12.66 -11.28
CA TYR A 5 -0.35 12.76 -11.18
C TYR A 5 -0.99 11.41 -10.85
N SER A 6 -0.53 10.34 -11.51
CA SER A 6 -1.11 9.01 -11.30
C SER A 6 -0.85 8.46 -9.89
N GLU A 7 0.33 8.71 -9.30
CA GLU A 7 0.65 8.16 -7.97
C GLU A 7 -0.09 8.91 -6.85
N SER A 8 -0.15 10.25 -6.95
CA SER A 8 -0.86 11.09 -5.99
C SER A 8 -2.37 10.81 -6.03
N MET A 9 -2.94 10.70 -7.24
CA MET A 9 -4.36 10.37 -7.42
C MET A 9 -4.65 8.94 -6.94
N PHE A 10 -3.76 7.99 -7.23
CA PHE A 10 -3.88 6.62 -6.73
C PHE A 10 -3.85 6.57 -5.20
N ALA A 11 -2.89 7.25 -4.56
CA ALA A 11 -2.78 7.31 -3.10
C ALA A 11 -4.02 7.93 -2.46
N PHE A 12 -4.51 9.04 -3.02
CA PHE A 12 -5.75 9.68 -2.55
C PHE A 12 -6.94 8.73 -2.60
N LEU A 13 -7.16 8.06 -3.74
CA LEU A 13 -8.28 7.13 -3.91
C LEU A 13 -8.13 5.89 -3.03
N ALA A 14 -6.94 5.30 -2.96
CA ALA A 14 -6.66 4.11 -2.16
C ALA A 14 -6.82 4.37 -0.65
N PHE A 15 -6.25 5.46 -0.14
CA PHE A 15 -6.37 5.81 1.29
C PHE A 15 -7.80 6.23 1.64
N SER A 16 -8.49 6.95 0.76
CA SER A 16 -9.91 7.26 0.95
C SER A 16 -10.76 5.99 0.96
N ALA A 17 -10.49 5.02 0.07
CA ALA A 17 -11.19 3.75 0.05
C ALA A 17 -10.97 2.94 1.35
N MET A 18 -9.73 2.90 1.85
CA MET A 18 -9.39 2.27 3.14
C MET A 18 -10.14 2.95 4.29
N TRP A 19 -10.14 4.29 4.34
CA TRP A 19 -10.85 5.06 5.35
C TRP A 19 -12.37 4.81 5.34
N GLN A 20 -12.99 4.77 4.16
CA GLN A 20 -14.42 4.49 4.02
C GLN A 20 -14.76 3.04 4.36
N LEU A 21 -13.83 2.10 4.14
CA LEU A 21 -13.98 0.71 4.58
C LEU A 21 -14.05 0.61 6.10
N GLU A 22 -13.16 1.31 6.82
CA GLU A 22 -13.16 1.35 8.29
C GLU A 22 -14.42 2.03 8.87
N LYS A 23 -14.99 3.02 8.16
CA LYS A 23 -16.28 3.62 8.53
C LYS A 23 -17.49 2.69 8.27
N GLY A 24 -17.29 1.53 7.65
CA GLY A 24 -18.36 0.59 7.30
C GLY A 24 -19.10 0.92 6.00
N GLN A 25 -18.70 1.97 5.26
CA GLN A 25 -19.31 2.36 3.99
C GLN A 25 -18.77 1.51 2.83
N SER A 26 -19.20 0.25 2.78
CA SER A 26 -18.67 -0.76 1.85
C SER A 26 -18.80 -0.36 0.37
N TRP A 27 -19.94 0.16 -0.07
CA TRP A 27 -20.17 0.45 -1.49
C TRP A 27 -19.24 1.56 -2.02
N LEU A 28 -19.07 2.64 -1.23
CA LEU A 28 -18.24 3.77 -1.61
C LEU A 28 -16.76 3.38 -1.61
N SER A 29 -16.35 2.54 -0.66
CA SER A 29 -15.00 1.98 -0.65
C SER A 29 -14.72 1.10 -1.87
N VAL A 30 -15.68 0.26 -2.33
CA VAL A 30 -15.53 -0.51 -3.59
C VAL A 30 -15.40 0.41 -4.80
N LEU A 31 -16.24 1.46 -4.88
CA LEU A 31 -16.16 2.44 -5.96
C LEU A 31 -14.78 3.12 -5.99
N LEU A 32 -14.28 3.57 -4.85
CA LEU A 32 -12.98 4.23 -4.74
C LEU A 32 -11.81 3.28 -5.06
N PHE A 33 -11.86 2.01 -4.65
CA PHE A 33 -10.84 1.03 -5.05
C PHE A 33 -10.92 0.67 -6.54
N SER A 34 -12.12 0.63 -7.13
CA SER A 34 -12.30 0.46 -8.57
C SER A 34 -11.66 1.63 -9.32
N LEU A 35 -11.97 2.87 -8.93
CA LEU A 35 -11.32 4.07 -9.49
C LEU A 35 -9.80 4.02 -9.32
N ALA A 36 -9.29 3.66 -8.14
CA ALA A 36 -7.85 3.50 -7.90
C ALA A 36 -7.23 2.46 -8.87
N THR A 37 -7.92 1.34 -9.12
CA THR A 37 -7.49 0.33 -10.09
C THR A 37 -7.47 0.86 -11.52
N GLY A 38 -8.42 1.74 -11.86
CA GLY A 38 -8.43 2.47 -13.14
C GLY A 38 -7.23 3.42 -13.30
N VAL A 39 -6.75 4.02 -12.21
CA VAL A 39 -5.54 4.87 -12.25
C VAL A 39 -4.27 4.02 -12.39
N ARG A 40 -4.18 2.92 -11.63
CA ARG A 40 -3.02 2.01 -11.66
C ARG A 40 -3.46 0.57 -11.39
N ALA A 41 -2.87 -0.37 -12.14
CA ALA A 41 -3.11 -1.81 -11.95
C ALA A 41 -2.80 -2.32 -10.53
N ASN A 42 -1.95 -1.61 -9.77
CA ASN A 42 -1.66 -1.88 -8.35
C ASN A 42 -2.93 -1.93 -7.49
N GLY A 43 -4.00 -1.22 -7.89
CA GLY A 43 -5.28 -1.22 -7.20
C GLY A 43 -5.95 -2.60 -7.10
N LEU A 44 -5.61 -3.55 -7.97
CA LEU A 44 -6.11 -4.93 -7.92
C LEU A 44 -5.80 -5.59 -6.57
N VAL A 45 -4.62 -5.31 -5.99
CA VAL A 45 -4.21 -5.90 -4.70
C VAL A 45 -5.08 -5.38 -3.55
N ASN A 46 -5.71 -4.20 -3.69
CA ASN A 46 -6.59 -3.64 -2.67
C ASN A 46 -7.89 -4.44 -2.49
N ALA A 47 -8.28 -5.29 -3.45
CA ALA A 47 -9.37 -6.24 -3.25
C ALA A 47 -9.16 -7.14 -2.01
N GLY A 48 -7.90 -7.38 -1.64
CA GLY A 48 -7.52 -8.11 -0.43
C GLY A 48 -8.09 -7.52 0.86
N PHE A 49 -8.23 -6.19 0.97
CA PHE A 49 -8.82 -5.56 2.17
C PHE A 49 -10.29 -5.95 2.36
N PHE A 50 -11.06 -5.95 1.26
CA PHE A 50 -12.46 -6.36 1.28
C PHE A 50 -12.62 -7.85 1.57
N LEU A 51 -11.81 -8.68 0.89
CA LEU A 51 -11.81 -10.12 1.09
C LEU A 51 -11.52 -10.43 2.56
N TYR A 52 -10.47 -9.84 3.14
CA TYR A 52 -10.13 -10.04 4.53
C TYR A 52 -11.24 -9.58 5.49
N SER A 53 -11.78 -8.37 5.31
CA SER A 53 -12.83 -7.83 6.19
C SER A 53 -14.08 -8.71 6.20
N ARG A 54 -14.52 -9.19 5.03
CA ARG A 54 -15.68 -10.09 4.89
C ARG A 54 -15.37 -11.49 5.44
N SER A 55 -14.22 -12.06 5.12
CA SER A 55 -13.79 -13.37 5.65
C SER A 55 -13.67 -13.35 7.17
N LYS A 56 -13.09 -12.30 7.75
CA LYS A 56 -12.98 -12.12 9.21
C LYS A 56 -14.34 -12.04 9.87
N SER A 57 -15.25 -11.22 9.32
CA SER A 57 -16.61 -11.08 9.84
C SER A 57 -17.37 -12.41 9.81
N PHE A 58 -17.26 -13.15 8.70
CA PHE A 58 -17.88 -14.46 8.54
C PHE A 58 -17.29 -15.51 9.51
N ALA A 59 -15.95 -15.58 9.61
CA ALA A 59 -15.27 -16.50 10.52
C ALA A 59 -15.65 -16.24 11.99
N LEU A 60 -15.76 -14.98 12.41
CA LEU A 60 -16.20 -14.63 13.77
C LEU A 60 -17.67 -15.01 14.01
N GLN A 61 -18.55 -14.87 13.02
CA GLN A 61 -19.94 -15.33 13.12
C GLN A 61 -20.03 -16.85 13.29
N LEU A 62 -19.23 -17.61 12.54
CA LEU A 62 -19.17 -19.07 12.66
C LEU A 62 -18.73 -19.54 14.05
N GLN A 63 -17.78 -18.83 14.68
CA GLN A 63 -17.29 -19.16 16.03
C GLN A 63 -18.33 -18.95 17.15
N VAL A 64 -19.39 -18.16 16.91
CA VAL A 64 -20.46 -17.91 17.90
C VAL A 64 -21.60 -18.91 17.75
N GLY A 65 -21.79 -19.52 16.58
CA GLY A 65 -22.99 -20.26 16.22
C GLY A 65 -22.95 -21.77 16.43
N SER A 66 -22.67 -22.31 17.62
CA SER A 66 -22.75 -23.77 17.85
C SER A 66 -24.21 -24.30 17.95
N GLY A 67 -24.54 -25.37 17.21
CA GLY A 67 -25.71 -26.25 17.43
C GLY A 67 -26.96 -26.05 16.55
N SER A 68 -27.40 -27.13 15.87
CA SER A 68 -28.69 -27.43 15.19
C SER A 68 -28.73 -27.51 13.66
N VAL A 69 -29.39 -28.55 13.11
CA VAL A 69 -29.50 -28.90 11.66
C VAL A 69 -30.23 -27.83 10.84
N ARG A 70 -31.16 -27.07 11.45
CA ARG A 70 -31.83 -25.91 10.81
C ARG A 70 -30.85 -24.76 10.51
N LYS A 71 -29.67 -24.74 11.17
CA LYS A 71 -28.58 -23.82 10.82
C LYS A 71 -27.86 -24.18 9.53
N LEU A 72 -27.86 -25.44 9.06
CA LEU A 72 -27.05 -25.80 7.89
C LEU A 72 -27.55 -25.12 6.61
N SER A 73 -28.86 -25.04 6.41
CA SER A 73 -29.46 -24.33 5.28
C SER A 73 -29.29 -22.81 5.39
N LEU A 74 -29.38 -22.24 6.59
CA LEU A 74 -29.11 -20.82 6.85
C LEU A 74 -27.63 -20.47 6.64
N LEU A 75 -26.72 -21.33 7.09
CA LEU A 75 -25.28 -21.19 6.94
C LEU A 75 -24.86 -21.33 5.48
N ARG A 76 -25.49 -22.24 4.72
CA ARG A 76 -25.33 -22.33 3.26
C ARG A 76 -25.80 -21.04 2.57
N ARG A 77 -26.96 -20.48 2.95
CA ARG A 77 -27.45 -19.20 2.40
C ARG A 77 -26.51 -18.05 2.75
N GLN A 78 -26.02 -17.97 3.98
CA GLN A 78 -25.05 -16.97 4.42
C GLN A 78 -23.72 -17.10 3.68
N LEU A 79 -23.20 -18.32 3.54
CA LEU A 79 -21.98 -18.59 2.77
C LEU A 79 -22.15 -18.16 1.31
N LEU A 80 -23.27 -18.53 0.68
CA LEU A 80 -23.55 -18.13 -0.69
C LEU A 80 -23.67 -16.61 -0.83
N SER A 81 -24.30 -15.93 0.13
CA SER A 81 -24.42 -14.46 0.16
C SER A 81 -23.07 -13.76 0.37
N VAL A 82 -22.21 -14.29 1.24
CA VAL A 82 -20.87 -13.75 1.45
C VAL A 82 -20.00 -13.99 0.21
N ALA A 83 -20.06 -15.19 -0.37
CA ALA A 83 -19.32 -15.53 -1.58
C ALA A 83 -19.77 -14.68 -2.77
N SER A 84 -21.08 -14.49 -2.96
CA SER A 84 -21.61 -13.63 -4.04
C SER A 84 -21.22 -12.17 -3.83
N SER A 85 -21.26 -11.67 -2.58
CA SER A 85 -20.79 -10.34 -2.26
C SER A 85 -19.30 -10.17 -2.55
N MET A 86 -18.45 -11.12 -2.15
CA MET A 86 -17.00 -11.08 -2.43
C MET A 86 -16.71 -11.14 -3.92
N LEU A 87 -17.43 -11.98 -4.68
CA LEU A 87 -17.27 -12.07 -6.12
C LEU A 87 -17.66 -10.75 -6.81
N LEU A 88 -18.80 -10.16 -6.41
CA LEU A 88 -19.28 -8.90 -6.99
C LEU A 88 -18.31 -7.74 -6.69
N THR A 89 -17.78 -7.65 -5.47
CA THR A 89 -16.82 -6.58 -5.14
C THR A 89 -15.49 -6.78 -5.84
N CYS A 90 -14.97 -8.00 -5.93
CA CYS A 90 -13.77 -8.31 -6.72
C CYS A 90 -13.97 -7.99 -8.20
N ALA A 91 -15.12 -8.38 -8.79
CA ALA A 91 -15.44 -8.03 -10.16
C ALA A 91 -15.49 -6.51 -10.37
N GLY A 92 -16.11 -5.77 -9.45
CA GLY A 92 -16.17 -4.31 -9.51
C GLY A 92 -14.80 -3.63 -9.41
N ILE A 93 -13.91 -4.13 -8.55
CA ILE A 93 -12.54 -3.61 -8.43
C ILE A 93 -11.70 -3.95 -9.67
N CYS A 94 -11.84 -5.18 -10.20
CA CYS A 94 -11.10 -5.63 -11.38
C CYS A 94 -11.64 -5.05 -12.71
N LEU A 95 -12.86 -4.50 -12.73
CA LEU A 95 -13.53 -4.05 -13.94
C LEU A 95 -12.71 -3.03 -14.75
N PRO A 96 -12.16 -1.94 -14.17
CA PRO A 96 -11.40 -0.97 -14.96
C PRO A 96 -10.14 -1.56 -15.59
N PHE A 97 -9.47 -2.47 -14.88
CA PHE A 97 -8.33 -3.21 -15.43
C PHE A 97 -8.77 -4.10 -16.60
N ALA A 98 -9.85 -4.88 -16.43
CA ALA A 98 -10.37 -5.74 -17.49
C ALA A 98 -10.83 -4.96 -18.74
N LEU A 99 -11.49 -3.81 -18.55
CA LEU A 99 -11.88 -2.90 -19.63
C LEU A 99 -10.65 -2.38 -20.39
N PHE A 100 -9.58 -2.02 -19.68
CA PHE A 100 -8.34 -1.59 -20.30
C PHE A 100 -7.65 -2.74 -21.08
N GLN A 101 -7.61 -3.96 -20.52
CA GLN A 101 -7.08 -5.13 -21.22
C GLN A 101 -7.88 -5.42 -22.51
N TYR A 102 -9.21 -5.36 -22.43
CA TYR A 102 -10.09 -5.56 -23.58
C TYR A 102 -9.89 -4.47 -24.65
N TYR A 103 -9.80 -3.21 -24.23
CA TYR A 103 -9.50 -2.09 -25.11
C TYR A 103 -8.16 -2.30 -25.85
N ALA A 104 -7.10 -2.68 -25.13
CA ALA A 104 -5.80 -2.96 -25.72
C ALA A 104 -5.84 -4.16 -26.67
N TYR A 105 -6.55 -5.23 -26.31
CA TYR A 105 -6.76 -6.40 -27.17
C TYR A 105 -7.45 -6.01 -28.48
N MET A 106 -8.55 -5.27 -28.41
CA MET A 106 -9.26 -4.78 -29.59
C MET A 106 -8.39 -3.87 -30.45
N ARG A 107 -7.43 -3.15 -29.85
CA ARG A 107 -6.55 -2.24 -30.60
C ARG A 107 -5.38 -2.93 -31.29
N PHE A 108 -4.77 -3.93 -30.66
CA PHE A 108 -3.55 -4.59 -31.14
C PHE A 108 -3.79 -5.96 -31.79
N CYS A 109 -4.88 -6.66 -31.47
CA CYS A 109 -5.14 -8.03 -31.91
C CYS A 109 -6.25 -8.15 -32.96
N SER A 110 -7.15 -7.16 -33.05
CA SER A 110 -8.19 -7.09 -34.08
C SER A 110 -7.72 -6.28 -35.29
N PRO A 111 -8.21 -6.58 -36.51
CA PRO A 111 -7.96 -5.74 -37.68
C PRO A 111 -8.58 -4.37 -37.43
N GLY A 112 -7.73 -3.37 -37.16
CA GLY A 112 -8.15 -2.04 -36.75
C GLY A 112 -7.58 -0.96 -37.65
N LEU A 113 -8.29 0.16 -37.72
CA LEU A 113 -7.88 1.36 -38.45
C LEU A 113 -6.54 1.91 -37.91
N GLU A 114 -5.60 2.25 -38.79
CA GLU A 114 -4.37 2.95 -38.39
C GLU A 114 -4.74 4.22 -37.60
N LEU A 115 -4.23 4.34 -36.36
CA LEU A 115 -4.19 5.66 -35.75
C LEU A 115 -2.96 6.36 -36.31
N ALA A 116 -3.15 7.61 -36.75
CA ALA A 116 -2.02 8.52 -36.88
C ALA A 116 -1.37 8.68 -35.50
N VAL A 117 -0.26 7.98 -35.26
CA VAL A 117 0.58 8.18 -34.09
C VAL A 117 1.45 9.41 -34.37
N PRO A 118 1.43 10.43 -33.50
CA PRO A 118 2.29 11.60 -33.66
C PRO A 118 3.76 11.22 -33.87
N GLU A 119 4.44 11.93 -34.76
CA GLU A 119 5.83 11.63 -35.14
C GLU A 119 6.80 11.49 -33.94
N PRO A 120 6.71 12.29 -32.87
CA PRO A 120 7.57 12.12 -31.70
C PRO A 120 7.39 10.76 -30.99
N LEU A 121 6.15 10.24 -30.95
CA LEU A 121 5.85 8.94 -30.35
C LEU A 121 6.27 7.79 -31.27
N ARG A 122 6.23 8.01 -32.59
CA ARG A 122 6.73 7.06 -33.58
C ARG A 122 8.25 6.91 -33.47
N GLN A 123 8.99 8.02 -33.39
CA GLN A 123 10.44 8.02 -33.17
C GLN A 123 10.80 7.30 -31.86
N LEU A 124 10.12 7.64 -30.76
CA LEU A 124 10.33 6.95 -29.49
C LEU A 124 10.08 5.44 -29.59
N ALA A 125 9.05 5.02 -30.32
CA ALA A 125 8.77 3.61 -30.53
C ALA A 125 9.87 2.91 -31.33
N LEU A 126 10.43 3.56 -32.36
CA LEU A 126 11.56 3.02 -33.11
C LEU A 126 12.81 2.91 -32.23
N ASP A 127 13.16 3.97 -31.50
CA ASP A 127 14.33 4.01 -30.62
C ASP A 127 14.28 2.95 -29.51
N LYS A 128 13.08 2.67 -28.99
CA LYS A 128 12.86 1.69 -27.92
C LYS A 128 12.48 0.29 -28.44
N GLY A 129 12.34 0.11 -29.75
CA GLY A 129 11.88 -1.15 -30.34
C GLY A 129 10.45 -1.54 -29.95
N TYR A 130 9.59 -0.55 -29.67
CA TYR A 130 8.19 -0.79 -29.34
C TYR A 130 7.37 -1.10 -30.59
N ARG A 131 6.50 -2.10 -30.48
CA ARG A 131 5.56 -2.44 -31.55
C ARG A 131 4.44 -1.40 -31.62
N LEU A 132 4.29 -0.78 -32.79
CA LEU A 132 3.16 0.08 -33.12
C LEU A 132 1.99 -0.76 -33.66
N VAL A 133 0.78 -0.21 -33.57
CA VAL A 133 -0.41 -0.81 -34.18
C VAL A 133 -0.25 -0.77 -35.69
N SER A 134 -0.31 -1.92 -36.35
CA SER A 134 -0.21 -2.03 -37.81
C SER A 134 -1.29 -3.00 -38.32
N PRO A 135 -2.16 -2.59 -39.28
CA PRO A 135 -3.24 -3.42 -39.80
C PRO A 135 -2.73 -4.63 -40.60
N HIS A 136 -1.56 -4.48 -41.22
CA HIS A 136 -0.90 -5.52 -42.02
C HIS A 136 0.33 -6.12 -41.32
N GLY A 137 0.60 -5.69 -40.08
CA GLY A 137 1.74 -6.16 -39.30
C GLY A 137 1.49 -7.52 -38.64
N VAL A 138 2.59 -8.19 -38.29
CA VAL A 138 2.54 -9.43 -37.50
C VAL A 138 1.96 -9.12 -36.12
N LYS A 139 0.84 -9.78 -35.78
CA LYS A 139 0.18 -9.63 -34.49
C LYS A 139 1.17 -9.93 -33.35
N PRO A 140 1.13 -9.17 -32.24
CA PRO A 140 1.92 -9.48 -31.07
C PRO A 140 1.66 -10.91 -30.55
N PRO A 141 2.67 -11.61 -30.02
CA PRO A 141 2.53 -13.01 -29.60
C PRO A 141 1.58 -13.18 -28.40
N TRP A 142 1.34 -12.12 -27.61
CA TRP A 142 0.37 -12.17 -26.52
C TRP A 142 -1.09 -12.25 -27.01
N CYS A 143 -1.36 -11.92 -28.28
CA CYS A 143 -2.70 -12.05 -28.86
C CYS A 143 -3.14 -13.52 -29.02
N SER A 144 -2.20 -14.46 -29.19
CA SER A 144 -2.49 -15.89 -29.36
C SER A 144 -2.42 -16.70 -28.05
N GLN A 145 -2.16 -16.03 -26.92
CA GLN A 145 -2.12 -16.69 -25.61
C GLN A 145 -3.54 -17.02 -25.12
N ARG A 146 -3.67 -18.08 -24.31
CA ARG A 146 -4.95 -18.50 -23.70
C ARG A 146 -5.62 -17.38 -22.90
N PHE A 147 -4.83 -16.52 -22.27
CA PHE A 147 -5.27 -15.32 -21.58
C PHE A 147 -4.45 -14.14 -22.10
N PRO A 148 -4.96 -13.36 -23.07
CA PRO A 148 -4.20 -12.30 -23.72
C PRO A 148 -4.13 -11.06 -22.81
N VAL A 149 -3.15 -11.04 -21.91
CA VAL A 149 -2.92 -9.92 -20.98
C VAL A 149 -1.75 -9.08 -21.47
N VAL A 150 -2.05 -7.90 -22.01
CA VAL A 150 -1.00 -7.01 -22.56
C VAL A 150 -0.02 -6.55 -21.47
N TYR A 151 -0.50 -6.41 -20.23
CA TYR A 151 0.33 -5.93 -19.12
C TYR A 151 1.49 -6.89 -18.82
N SER A 152 1.22 -8.21 -18.76
CA SER A 152 2.25 -9.23 -18.54
C SER A 152 3.28 -9.26 -19.67
N TYR A 153 2.83 -9.11 -20.92
CA TYR A 153 3.73 -9.01 -22.07
C TYR A 153 4.63 -7.77 -22.02
N ILE A 154 4.07 -6.61 -21.67
CA ILE A 154 4.86 -5.37 -21.54
C ILE A 154 5.89 -5.50 -20.42
N GLN A 155 5.49 -6.03 -19.26
CA GLN A 155 6.37 -6.23 -18.11
C GLN A 155 7.55 -7.14 -18.46
N ASP A 156 7.30 -8.23 -19.17
CA ASP A 156 8.32 -9.20 -19.55
C ASP A 156 9.23 -8.67 -20.68
N VAL A 157 8.65 -8.27 -21.81
CA VAL A 157 9.39 -7.96 -23.05
C VAL A 157 10.03 -6.58 -23.03
N TYR A 158 9.34 -5.56 -22.53
CA TYR A 158 9.82 -4.18 -22.62
C TYR A 158 10.44 -3.68 -21.31
N TRP A 159 9.94 -4.16 -20.17
CA TRP A 159 10.45 -3.70 -18.87
C TRP A 159 11.44 -4.69 -18.25
N ASN A 160 11.53 -5.93 -18.74
CA ASN A 160 12.35 -6.99 -18.15
C ASN A 160 12.08 -7.22 -16.65
N VAL A 161 10.81 -7.10 -16.26
CA VAL A 161 10.35 -7.29 -14.88
C VAL A 161 10.10 -8.77 -14.64
N GLY A 162 10.67 -9.31 -13.56
CA GLY A 162 10.49 -10.71 -13.18
C GLY A 162 11.22 -11.04 -11.88
N PHE A 163 11.00 -12.24 -11.36
CA PHE A 163 11.64 -12.69 -10.13
C PHE A 163 13.17 -12.67 -10.27
N LEU A 164 13.82 -11.87 -9.43
CA LEU A 164 15.28 -11.67 -9.34
C LEU A 164 15.98 -11.15 -10.61
N ARG A 165 15.24 -10.81 -11.69
CA ARG A 165 15.84 -10.34 -12.95
C ARG A 165 16.61 -9.02 -12.82
N TYR A 166 16.30 -8.22 -11.80
CA TYR A 166 16.94 -6.93 -11.54
C TYR A 166 18.18 -7.01 -10.62
N PHE A 167 18.50 -8.20 -10.10
CA PHE A 167 19.58 -8.39 -9.12
C PHE A 167 20.94 -8.50 -9.82
N GLU A 168 21.40 -7.38 -10.39
CA GLU A 168 22.70 -7.25 -11.01
C GLU A 168 23.59 -6.27 -10.22
N LEU A 169 24.92 -6.49 -10.21
CA LEU A 169 25.87 -5.61 -9.51
C LEU A 169 25.84 -4.16 -10.01
N ARG A 170 25.50 -3.96 -11.29
CA ARG A 170 25.36 -2.63 -11.89
C ARG A 170 24.21 -1.83 -11.29
N GLN A 171 23.23 -2.50 -10.67
CA GLN A 171 22.05 -1.88 -10.08
C GLN A 171 22.22 -1.50 -8.61
N VAL A 172 23.38 -1.76 -7.99
CA VAL A 172 23.66 -1.43 -6.58
C VAL A 172 23.25 -0.01 -6.19
N PRO A 173 23.51 1.06 -6.99
CA PRO A 173 23.03 2.40 -6.66
C PRO A 173 21.51 2.49 -6.48
N ASN A 174 20.74 1.75 -7.29
CA ASN A 174 19.27 1.72 -7.20
C ASN A 174 18.78 0.96 -5.96
N PHE A 175 19.51 -0.07 -5.52
CA PHE A 175 19.26 -0.72 -4.24
C PHE A 175 19.54 0.22 -3.05
N LEU A 176 20.60 1.01 -3.11
CA LEU A 176 20.91 2.02 -2.08
C LEU A 176 19.81 3.09 -2.00
N LEU A 177 19.26 3.51 -3.15
CA LEU A 177 18.15 4.47 -3.19
C LEU A 177 16.87 3.92 -2.52
N ALA A 178 16.56 2.64 -2.72
CA ALA A 178 15.38 2.01 -2.13
C ALA A 178 15.58 1.51 -0.70
N LEU A 179 16.82 1.49 -0.21
CA LEU A 179 17.20 0.96 1.10
C LEU A 179 16.42 1.61 2.26
N PRO A 180 16.26 2.95 2.35
CA PRO A 180 15.58 3.56 3.48
C PRO A 180 14.13 3.10 3.63
N VAL A 181 13.39 3.02 2.53
CA VAL A 181 11.98 2.60 2.54
C VAL A 181 11.86 1.10 2.78
N SER A 182 12.77 0.31 2.22
CA SER A 182 12.80 -1.14 2.45
C SER A 182 13.06 -1.46 3.92
N LEU A 183 14.06 -0.81 4.54
CA LEU A 183 14.37 -0.95 5.96
C LEU A 183 13.21 -0.46 6.83
N LEU A 184 12.62 0.68 6.51
CA LEU A 184 11.49 1.23 7.27
C LEU A 184 10.27 0.31 7.21
N GLY A 185 9.96 -0.25 6.03
CA GLY A 185 8.87 -1.21 5.84
C GLY A 185 9.12 -2.54 6.57
N SER A 186 10.34 -3.08 6.48
CA SER A 186 10.74 -4.28 7.22
C SER A 186 10.70 -4.06 8.73
N TRP A 187 11.15 -2.90 9.21
CA TRP A 187 11.10 -2.56 10.63
C TRP A 187 9.66 -2.39 11.14
N ALA A 188 8.77 -1.79 10.33
CA ALA A 188 7.35 -1.71 10.62
C ALA A 188 6.72 -3.11 10.79
N ALA A 189 7.00 -4.01 9.84
CA ALA A 189 6.52 -5.39 9.89
C ALA A 189 7.06 -6.15 11.11
N TRP A 190 8.37 -6.08 11.35
CA TRP A 190 9.03 -6.70 12.50
C TRP A 190 8.43 -6.23 13.83
N THR A 191 8.31 -4.92 14.01
CA THR A 191 7.75 -4.31 15.22
C THR A 191 6.32 -4.80 15.48
N PHE A 192 5.49 -4.89 14.44
CA PHE A 192 4.12 -5.38 14.58
C PHE A 192 4.07 -6.87 14.95
N ILE A 193 4.88 -7.71 14.29
CA ILE A 193 4.92 -9.17 14.51
C ILE A 193 5.38 -9.49 15.93
N VAL A 194 6.45 -8.85 16.40
CA VAL A 194 6.97 -9.06 17.77
C VAL A 194 5.96 -8.59 18.82
N ALA A 195 5.23 -7.50 18.57
CA ALA A 195 4.22 -7.00 19.50
C ALA A 195 2.94 -7.87 19.54
N ASN A 196 2.57 -8.53 18.43
CA ASN A 196 1.31 -9.27 18.30
C ASN A 196 1.47 -10.68 17.68
N PRO A 197 2.34 -11.57 18.21
CA PRO A 197 2.68 -12.84 17.56
C PRO A 197 1.47 -13.78 17.43
N ARG A 198 0.62 -13.84 18.46
CA ARG A 198 -0.62 -14.65 18.44
C ARG A 198 -1.64 -14.11 17.44
N HIS A 199 -1.71 -12.79 17.28
CA HIS A 199 -2.63 -12.18 16.32
C HIS A 199 -2.18 -12.47 14.89
N CYS A 200 -0.88 -12.42 14.62
CA CYS A 200 -0.30 -12.79 13.33
C CYS A 200 -0.53 -14.28 13.02
N LEU A 201 -0.28 -15.18 13.98
CA LEU A 201 -0.50 -16.63 13.81
C LEU A 201 -1.98 -16.99 13.58
N THR A 202 -2.91 -16.25 14.19
CA THR A 202 -4.35 -16.46 14.02
C THR A 202 -4.95 -15.66 12.86
N LEU A 203 -4.13 -14.95 12.08
CA LEU A 203 -4.57 -14.04 11.00
C LEU A 203 -5.62 -13.02 11.48
N GLY A 204 -5.57 -12.65 12.75
CA GLY A 204 -6.53 -11.77 13.41
C GLY A 204 -7.91 -12.36 13.66
N LEU A 205 -8.06 -13.69 13.61
CA LEU A 205 -9.28 -14.45 13.94
C LEU A 205 -9.41 -14.77 15.44
N GLU A 206 -8.73 -14.01 16.29
CA GLU A 206 -8.75 -14.24 17.73
C GLU A 206 -10.12 -13.91 18.34
N ARG A 207 -10.70 -14.87 19.06
CA ARG A 207 -11.97 -14.70 19.76
C ARG A 207 -11.78 -13.65 20.85
N ARG A 208 -12.48 -12.51 20.74
CA ARG A 208 -12.48 -11.44 21.76
C ARG A 208 -12.94 -12.04 23.09
N LYS A 209 -12.02 -12.46 23.96
CA LYS A 209 -12.36 -12.82 25.34
C LYS A 209 -12.93 -11.55 25.96
N LYS A 210 -14.20 -11.62 26.37
CA LYS A 210 -15.02 -10.53 26.97
C LYS A 210 -14.42 -9.92 28.25
N LYS A 211 -13.19 -10.28 28.65
CA LYS A 211 -12.62 -10.06 29.99
C LYS A 211 -11.63 -8.90 30.13
N ARG A 212 -11.42 -8.07 29.10
CA ARG A 212 -10.72 -6.78 29.22
C ARG A 212 -11.30 -5.76 28.23
N GLU A 213 -12.46 -5.20 28.55
CA GLU A 213 -12.87 -3.89 28.02
C GLU A 213 -12.01 -2.80 28.68
N GLY A 214 -10.71 -2.82 28.39
CA GLY A 214 -9.89 -1.63 28.50
C GLY A 214 -10.07 -0.78 27.23
N LYS A 215 -9.77 0.52 27.33
CA LYS A 215 -9.73 1.44 26.18
C LYS A 215 -9.04 0.75 24.98
N PRO A 216 -9.54 0.92 23.74
CA PRO A 216 -8.86 0.37 22.57
C PRO A 216 -7.40 0.83 22.59
N ARG A 217 -6.47 -0.12 22.42
CA ARG A 217 -5.04 0.20 22.34
C ARG A 217 -4.85 1.16 21.17
N ALA A 218 -4.49 2.41 21.46
CA ALA A 218 -4.16 3.40 20.44
C ALA A 218 -2.72 3.18 19.96
N GLY A 219 -2.44 3.55 18.70
CA GLY A 219 -1.10 3.50 18.12
C GLY A 219 -0.89 2.36 17.11
N PHE A 220 0.35 2.26 16.61
CA PHE A 220 0.72 1.38 15.49
C PHE A 220 0.55 -0.12 15.80
N CYS A 221 0.82 -0.54 17.04
CA CYS A 221 0.71 -1.95 17.45
C CYS A 221 -0.73 -2.41 17.73
N CYS A 222 -1.75 -1.62 17.35
CA CYS A 222 -3.13 -2.01 17.55
C CYS A 222 -3.56 -3.12 16.57
N PRO A 223 -4.46 -4.05 16.97
CA PRO A 223 -4.90 -5.14 16.09
C PRO A 223 -5.58 -4.70 14.79
N ALA A 224 -6.12 -3.47 14.74
CA ALA A 224 -6.76 -2.93 13.53
C ALA A 224 -5.74 -2.67 12.40
N VAL A 225 -4.48 -2.39 12.73
CA VAL A 225 -3.41 -2.11 11.76
C VAL A 225 -2.90 -3.38 11.06
N PHE A 226 -3.26 -4.56 11.56
CA PHE A 226 -2.77 -5.86 11.06
C PHE A 226 -2.89 -6.00 9.53
N VAL A 227 -4.08 -5.73 8.97
CA VAL A 227 -4.35 -5.93 7.53
C VAL A 227 -3.47 -5.04 6.67
N TYR A 228 -3.26 -3.81 7.12
CA TYR A 228 -2.42 -2.82 6.44
C TYR A 228 -0.95 -3.23 6.48
N VAL A 229 -0.46 -3.78 7.61
CA VAL A 229 0.91 -4.29 7.72
C VAL A 229 1.12 -5.52 6.85
N VAL A 230 0.18 -6.46 6.82
CA VAL A 230 0.24 -7.63 5.92
C VAL A 230 0.28 -7.18 4.47
N HIS A 231 -0.60 -6.26 4.08
CA HIS A 231 -0.62 -5.69 2.73
C HIS A 231 0.71 -5.00 2.39
N ALA A 232 1.21 -4.11 3.25
CA ALA A 232 2.49 -3.43 3.06
C ALA A 232 3.66 -4.39 2.93
N THR A 233 3.69 -5.45 3.76
CA THR A 233 4.74 -6.47 3.73
C THR A 233 4.68 -7.29 2.44
N ALA A 234 3.47 -7.67 1.99
CA ALA A 234 3.30 -8.38 0.73
C ALA A 234 3.75 -7.53 -0.47
N LEU A 235 3.41 -6.23 -0.48
CA LEU A 235 3.88 -5.30 -1.50
C LEU A 235 5.40 -5.11 -1.45
N LEU A 236 6.00 -5.05 -0.25
CA LEU A 236 7.44 -4.90 -0.09
C LEU A 236 8.18 -6.13 -0.64
N VAL A 237 7.74 -7.34 -0.29
CA VAL A 237 8.32 -8.60 -0.80
C VAL A 237 8.16 -8.68 -2.32
N LEU A 238 6.95 -8.46 -2.84
CA LEU A 238 6.69 -8.52 -4.28
C LEU A 238 7.50 -7.46 -5.03
N GLY A 239 7.53 -6.23 -4.53
CA GLY A 239 8.25 -5.13 -5.17
C GLY A 239 9.77 -5.30 -5.12
N PHE A 240 10.31 -5.85 -4.03
CA PHE A 240 11.74 -6.08 -3.89
C PHE A 240 12.25 -7.21 -4.78
N PHE A 241 11.51 -8.32 -4.86
CA PHE A 241 11.95 -9.51 -5.62
C PHE A 241 11.51 -9.52 -7.08
N CYS A 242 10.37 -8.91 -7.41
CA CYS A 242 9.75 -9.05 -8.73
C CYS A 242 9.65 -7.73 -9.51
N MET A 243 10.06 -6.58 -8.96
CA MET A 243 10.06 -5.29 -9.66
C MET A 243 11.46 -4.67 -9.68
N HIS A 244 11.63 -3.62 -10.50
CA HIS A 244 12.82 -2.77 -10.40
C HIS A 244 12.82 -2.03 -9.08
N VAL A 245 13.88 -2.23 -8.30
CA VAL A 245 13.96 -1.76 -6.91
C VAL A 245 13.90 -0.23 -6.81
N GLN A 246 14.34 0.51 -7.83
CA GLN A 246 14.17 1.97 -7.91
C GLN A 246 12.71 2.45 -7.82
N VAL A 247 11.74 1.61 -8.22
CA VAL A 247 10.30 1.92 -8.20
C VAL A 247 9.66 1.59 -6.84
N LEU A 248 10.37 0.90 -5.96
CA LEU A 248 9.83 0.39 -4.70
C LEU A 248 9.36 1.50 -3.77
N THR A 249 10.12 2.59 -3.67
CA THR A 249 9.80 3.75 -2.82
C THR A 249 8.46 4.37 -3.20
N ARG A 250 8.26 4.69 -4.48
CA ARG A 250 7.01 5.28 -4.97
C ARG A 250 5.84 4.31 -4.95
N PHE A 251 6.11 3.03 -5.19
CA PHE A 251 5.12 1.96 -5.13
C PHE A 251 4.55 1.83 -3.71
N LEU A 252 5.42 1.65 -2.71
CA LEU A 252 4.98 1.52 -1.32
C LEU A 252 4.36 2.81 -0.78
N GLY A 253 4.94 3.97 -1.11
CA GLY A 253 4.46 5.27 -0.65
C GLY A 253 3.07 5.64 -1.18
N SER A 254 2.69 5.16 -2.36
CA SER A 254 1.34 5.39 -2.93
C SER A 254 0.34 4.27 -2.62
N SER A 255 0.80 3.04 -2.35
CA SER A 255 -0.07 1.89 -2.11
C SER A 255 -0.38 1.61 -0.64
N SER A 256 0.43 2.07 0.31
CA SER A 256 0.21 1.75 1.73
C SER A 256 0.44 2.94 2.67
N PRO A 257 -0.47 3.17 3.64
CA PRO A 257 -0.28 4.22 4.64
C PRO A 257 0.73 3.83 5.75
N VAL A 258 1.16 2.56 5.79
CA VAL A 258 1.98 1.99 6.88
C VAL A 258 3.31 2.72 7.05
N LEU A 259 3.94 3.16 5.95
CA LEU A 259 5.20 3.91 6.02
C LEU A 259 5.03 5.22 6.80
N TYR A 260 3.93 5.93 6.56
CA TYR A 260 3.64 7.19 7.25
C TYR A 260 3.23 6.94 8.70
N TRP A 261 2.38 5.93 8.96
CA TRP A 261 1.97 5.58 10.32
C TRP A 261 3.14 5.11 11.19
N PHE A 262 4.04 4.30 10.64
CA PHE A 262 5.21 3.82 11.36
C PHE A 262 6.22 4.96 11.60
N SER A 263 6.42 5.84 10.63
CA SER A 263 7.24 7.05 10.83
C SER A 263 6.70 7.93 11.95
N ALA A 264 5.39 8.14 11.99
CA ALA A 264 4.73 8.88 13.07
C ALA A 264 4.88 8.17 14.42
N HIS A 265 4.78 6.84 14.45
CA HIS A 265 5.00 6.04 15.65
C HIS A 265 6.44 6.18 16.19
N LEU A 266 7.44 6.15 15.31
CA LEU A 266 8.84 6.33 15.69
C LEU A 266 9.09 7.74 16.25
N LEU A 267 8.54 8.78 15.60
CA LEU A 267 8.64 10.16 16.09
C LEU A 267 7.95 10.32 17.45
N GLN A 268 6.76 9.73 17.64
CA GLN A 268 6.06 9.77 18.92
C GLN A 268 6.85 9.08 20.04
N GLY A 269 7.55 7.98 19.74
CA GLY A 269 8.33 7.24 20.73
C GLY A 269 9.67 7.88 21.09
N HIS A 270 10.35 8.49 20.11
CA HIS A 270 11.71 9.03 20.30
C HIS A 270 11.73 10.53 20.60
N GLU A 271 10.68 11.27 20.22
CA GLU A 271 10.59 12.73 20.36
C GLU A 271 9.36 13.10 21.21
N ALA A 272 9.30 12.62 22.45
CA ALA A 272 8.16 12.84 23.36
C ALA A 272 7.85 14.33 23.59
N TRP A 273 8.88 15.19 23.57
CA TRP A 273 8.76 16.64 23.71
C TRP A 273 7.87 17.30 22.66
N LEU A 274 7.67 16.69 21.48
CA LEU A 274 6.73 17.21 20.45
C LEU A 274 5.27 17.18 20.91
N TRP A 275 4.95 16.36 21.91
CA TRP A 275 3.59 16.01 22.30
C TRP A 275 3.24 16.41 23.75
N GLU A 276 4.21 16.92 24.53
CA GLU A 276 4.09 17.13 25.98
C GLU A 276 3.56 18.51 26.41
N GLU A 277 3.50 19.53 25.55
CA GLU A 277 3.11 20.89 25.97
C GLU A 277 1.60 21.11 26.25
N GLY A 278 0.84 20.05 26.53
CA GLY A 278 -0.59 20.11 26.86
C GLY A 278 -0.98 19.45 28.18
N ALA A 279 -0.02 18.97 28.98
CA ALA A 279 -0.28 18.27 30.24
C ALA A 279 0.55 18.87 31.38
N ASP A 280 0.23 20.10 31.77
CA ASP A 280 0.68 20.62 33.06
C ASP A 280 0.08 19.75 34.18
N GLY A 281 0.97 19.15 34.97
CA GLY A 281 0.65 18.60 36.29
C GLY A 281 0.32 17.11 36.36
N GLN A 282 1.28 16.23 36.09
CA GLN A 282 1.48 15.06 36.94
C GLN A 282 2.87 14.45 36.78
N SER A 283 3.70 14.71 37.80
CA SER A 283 4.86 13.89 38.13
C SER A 283 4.46 12.41 38.18
N THR A 284 5.22 11.52 37.54
CA THR A 284 5.43 10.15 38.04
C THR A 284 6.48 9.34 37.25
N VAL A 285 7.53 8.97 38.00
CA VAL A 285 8.11 7.61 38.10
C VAL A 285 8.67 6.94 36.84
N ARG A 286 10.01 6.83 36.82
CA ARG A 286 10.77 5.84 36.04
C ARG A 286 10.31 4.42 36.42
N VAL A 287 9.59 3.73 35.54
CA VAL A 287 9.37 2.29 35.63
C VAL A 287 10.18 1.59 34.53
N ARG A 288 10.98 0.63 34.97
CA ARG A 288 11.86 -0.24 34.18
C ARG A 288 11.04 -1.40 33.58
N GLU A 289 11.42 -1.79 32.36
CA GLU A 289 11.21 -3.08 31.66
C GLU A 289 9.96 -3.29 30.78
N GLY A 290 10.21 -3.76 29.53
CA GLY A 290 9.31 -4.72 28.89
C GLY A 290 8.87 -4.53 27.42
N CYS A 291 9.53 -3.74 26.60
CA CYS A 291 9.41 -3.83 25.13
C CYS A 291 10.77 -3.47 24.53
N VAL A 292 11.22 -4.16 23.50
CA VAL A 292 12.39 -3.74 22.72
C VAL A 292 11.85 -2.85 21.60
N LEU A 293 11.68 -1.52 21.64
CA LEU A 293 11.78 -0.47 22.65
C LEU A 293 10.38 -0.14 23.23
N GLY A 294 10.23 -0.11 24.54
CA GLY A 294 8.96 0.11 25.23
C GLY A 294 8.65 1.57 25.45
N VAL A 295 7.81 2.13 24.60
CA VAL A 295 7.01 3.30 24.95
C VAL A 295 5.56 2.82 25.06
N ALA A 296 5.03 2.85 26.28
CA ALA A 296 3.59 2.68 26.51
C ALA A 296 2.83 3.74 25.70
N PRO A 297 1.64 3.45 25.16
CA PRO A 297 0.87 4.46 24.44
C PRO A 297 0.49 5.54 25.45
N GLY A 298 1.23 6.65 25.46
CA GLY A 298 0.76 7.90 26.02
C GLY A 298 -0.62 8.14 25.44
N SER A 299 -1.59 8.38 26.32
CA SER A 299 -2.90 8.90 25.97
C SER A 299 -2.73 9.88 24.81
N CYS A 300 -3.53 9.75 23.75
CA CYS A 300 -3.51 10.66 22.61
C CYS A 300 -3.64 12.09 23.16
N GLY A 301 -2.50 12.75 23.35
CA GLY A 301 -2.40 14.07 23.92
C GLY A 301 -3.19 14.99 23.01
N LYS A 302 -3.93 15.92 23.60
CA LYS A 302 -4.49 17.05 22.84
C LYS A 302 -3.36 17.59 21.97
N GLY A 303 -3.66 17.78 20.68
CA GLY A 303 -2.68 18.19 19.67
C GLY A 303 -1.85 19.39 20.12
N PRO A 304 -0.66 19.59 19.51
CA PRO A 304 0.31 20.58 19.98
C PRO A 304 -0.33 21.96 20.14
N ALA A 305 -0.24 22.50 21.36
CA ALA A 305 -0.53 23.89 21.64
C ALA A 305 0.64 24.74 21.10
N GLY A 306 0.37 25.60 20.12
CA GLY A 306 1.30 26.61 19.62
C GLY A 306 2.29 26.16 18.53
N GLY A 307 1.98 26.51 17.27
CA GLY A 307 2.89 26.42 16.13
C GLY A 307 2.69 25.20 15.22
N HIS A 308 3.07 25.33 13.94
CA HIS A 308 2.98 24.24 12.97
C HIS A 308 4.00 23.13 13.35
N PRO A 309 3.58 21.87 13.58
CA PRO A 309 4.45 20.82 14.14
C PRO A 309 5.68 20.53 13.26
N LEU A 310 5.55 20.67 11.93
CA LEU A 310 6.67 20.56 11.00
C LEU A 310 7.73 21.65 11.21
N LEU A 311 7.31 22.88 11.52
CA LEU A 311 8.23 23.98 11.76
C LEU A 311 9.03 23.74 13.04
N ARG A 312 8.38 23.24 14.10
CA ARG A 312 9.04 22.79 15.33
C ARG A 312 10.05 21.68 15.08
N LEU A 313 9.67 20.66 14.30
CA LEU A 313 10.56 19.58 13.89
C LEU A 313 11.82 20.09 13.16
N LEU A 314 11.65 21.04 12.23
CA LEU A 314 12.76 21.62 11.47
C LEU A 314 13.67 22.49 12.34
N LEU A 315 13.11 23.32 13.23
CA LEU A 315 13.87 24.20 14.12
C LEU A 315 14.66 23.41 15.17
N SER A 316 14.10 22.31 15.66
CA SER A 316 14.72 21.45 16.66
C SER A 316 15.60 20.33 16.05
N TYR A 317 15.97 20.40 14.77
CA TYR A 317 16.71 19.32 14.09
C TYR A 317 17.97 18.86 14.85
N ARG A 318 18.69 19.79 15.49
CA ARG A 318 19.93 19.49 16.24
C ARG A 318 19.67 18.78 17.58
N SER A 319 18.51 18.97 18.20
CA SER A 319 18.16 18.34 19.47
C SER A 319 17.45 16.99 19.30
N MET A 320 17.13 16.60 18.06
CA MET A 320 16.48 15.32 17.76
C MET A 320 17.42 14.11 17.91
N THR A 321 16.83 12.98 18.28
CA THR A 321 17.47 11.67 18.27
C THR A 321 17.99 11.32 16.87
N ALA A 322 18.95 10.38 16.79
CA ALA A 322 19.48 9.93 15.50
C ALA A 322 18.37 9.37 14.57
N VAL A 323 17.42 8.63 15.13
CA VAL A 323 16.26 8.09 14.39
C VAL A 323 15.40 9.23 13.84
N GLY A 324 15.05 10.21 14.67
CA GLY A 324 14.27 11.37 14.26
C GLY A 324 14.97 12.18 13.15
N ARG A 325 16.27 12.43 13.29
CA ARG A 325 17.09 13.11 12.27
C ARG A 325 17.14 12.34 10.94
N CYS A 326 17.29 11.02 10.99
CA CYS A 326 17.28 10.18 9.80
C CYS A 326 15.93 10.19 9.08
N LEU A 327 14.81 10.09 9.81
CA LEU A 327 13.47 10.14 9.23
C LEU A 327 13.19 11.50 8.57
N LEU A 328 13.40 12.59 9.31
CA LEU A 328 13.16 13.93 8.80
C LEU A 328 14.09 14.25 7.62
N GLY A 329 15.37 13.91 7.75
CA GLY A 329 16.35 14.05 6.67
C GLY A 329 15.95 13.27 5.42
N PHE A 330 15.48 12.02 5.56
CA PHE A 330 15.03 11.21 4.44
C PHE A 330 13.82 11.84 3.72
N PHE A 331 12.74 12.16 4.43
CA PHE A 331 11.55 12.76 3.80
C PHE A 331 11.84 14.13 3.20
N ALA A 332 12.60 14.98 3.89
CA ALA A 332 12.95 16.32 3.39
C ALA A 332 13.87 16.25 2.17
N SER A 333 14.90 15.40 2.20
CA SER A 333 15.80 15.21 1.05
C SER A 333 15.09 14.59 -0.14
N TYR A 334 14.24 13.57 0.06
CA TYR A 334 13.47 12.96 -1.02
C TYR A 334 12.50 13.97 -1.65
N TRP A 335 11.84 14.80 -0.84
CA TRP A 335 10.96 15.87 -1.32
C TRP A 335 11.73 16.94 -2.09
N LEU A 336 12.85 17.43 -1.54
CA LEU A 336 13.67 18.46 -2.19
C LEU A 336 14.27 17.96 -3.49
N LEU A 337 14.85 16.76 -3.47
CA LEU A 337 15.47 16.13 -4.63
C LEU A 337 14.39 15.91 -5.72
N GLY A 338 13.19 15.47 -5.32
CA GLY A 338 12.05 15.31 -6.21
C GLY A 338 11.60 16.63 -6.84
N LEU A 339 11.54 17.70 -6.05
CA LEU A 339 11.21 19.05 -6.53
C LEU A 339 12.26 19.54 -7.54
N VAL A 340 13.54 19.44 -7.21
CA VAL A 340 14.64 19.89 -8.07
C VAL A 340 14.62 19.14 -9.40
N LEU A 341 14.56 17.81 -9.39
CA LEU A 341 14.57 17.06 -10.64
C LEU A 341 13.26 17.24 -11.43
N HIS A 342 12.12 17.44 -10.76
CA HIS A 342 10.86 17.77 -11.41
C HIS A 342 10.91 19.12 -12.14
N CYS A 343 11.36 20.18 -11.47
CA CYS A 343 11.47 21.52 -12.06
C CYS A 343 12.44 21.57 -13.26
N ASN A 344 13.44 20.68 -13.28
CA ASN A 344 14.41 20.59 -14.37
C ASN A 344 14.00 19.60 -15.49
N CYS A 345 12.77 19.06 -15.46
CA CYS A 345 12.27 18.07 -16.42
C CYS A 345 13.17 16.83 -16.56
N LEU A 346 13.99 16.54 -15.54
CA LEU A 346 14.88 15.39 -15.55
C LEU A 346 14.08 14.12 -15.29
N PRO A 347 14.49 12.97 -15.87
CA PRO A 347 13.84 11.70 -15.58
C PRO A 347 13.99 11.37 -14.08
N TRP A 348 12.89 11.54 -13.35
CA TRP A 348 12.76 11.16 -11.94
C TRP A 348 12.05 9.82 -11.84
N THR A 349 12.78 8.77 -11.43
CA THR A 349 12.36 7.37 -11.15
C THR A 349 11.29 6.72 -12.03
#